data_AF-A0A0B4RAP5-F1
#
_entry.id   AF-A0A0B4RAP5-F1
#
_cell.length_a   1.000
_cell.length_b   1.000
_cell.length_c   1.000
_cell.angle_alpha   90.00
_cell.angle_beta   90.00
_cell.angle_gamma   90.00
#
_symmetry.space_group_name_H-M   'P 1'
#
loop_
_entity.id
_entity.type
_entity.pdbx_description
1 polymer ?
#
loop_
_entity_poly.entity_id
_entity_poly.type
_entity_poly.pdbx_seq_one_letter_code
_entity_poly.pdbx_strand_id
1 'polypeptide(L)'
;MKKNTSSIIVILALISFLIATFFFQYEYLFLTRIVSLIFAIVYLVIEVKQEYFSSHKPLFILFSIISMLALTVSILFDETFGTDAFNARIFLSLIFMFSLLVISYRDLYETNNGPK
;
A
#
# COMPACT_ATOMS: atom_id res chain seq x y z
N MET A 1 5.35 9.29 20.46
CA MET A 1 5.22 7.89 19.98
C MET A 1 6.59 7.33 19.64
N LYS A 2 6.90 6.07 19.98
CA LYS A 2 8.14 5.43 19.53
C LYS A 2 7.98 5.10 18.04
N LYS A 3 8.85 5.64 17.18
CA LYS A 3 8.79 5.43 15.73
C LYS A 3 8.83 3.94 15.43
N ASN A 4 7.86 3.41 14.68
CA ASN A 4 7.73 1.98 14.46
C ASN A 4 8.69 1.53 13.34
N THR A 5 9.98 1.40 13.69
CA THR A 5 11.07 1.07 12.76
C THR A 5 10.79 -0.20 11.97
N SER A 6 10.07 -1.16 12.55
CA SER A 6 9.65 -2.39 11.88
C SER A 6 8.73 -2.11 10.69
N SER A 7 7.72 -1.25 10.84
CA SER A 7 6.80 -0.91 9.75
C SER A 7 7.52 -0.22 8.59
N ILE A 8 8.46 0.69 8.91
CA ILE A 8 9.30 1.36 7.90
C ILE A 8 10.11 0.34 7.09
N ILE A 9 10.74 -0.64 7.77
CA ILE A 9 11.52 -1.69 7.11
C ILE A 9 10.65 -2.53 6.18
N VAL A 10 9.43 -2.89 6.60
CA VAL A 10 8.49 -3.67 5.78
C VAL A 10 8.07 -2.88 4.53
N ILE A 11 7.76 -1.59 4.67
CA ILE A 11 7.40 -0.74 3.52
C ILE A 11 8.60 -0.60 2.55
N LEU A 12 9.82 -0.44 3.07
CA LEU A 12 11.02 -0.40 2.24
C LEU A 12 11.25 -1.71 1.49
N ALA A 13 11.08 -2.85 2.15
CA ALA A 13 11.18 -4.17 1.52
C ALA A 13 10.12 -4.34 0.41
N LEU A 14 8.89 -3.87 0.63
CA LEU A 14 7.83 -3.86 -0.39
C LEU A 14 8.21 -2.99 -1.59
N ILE A 15 8.77 -1.80 -1.37
CA ILE A 15 9.23 -0.92 -2.45
C ILE A 15 10.33 -1.60 -3.25
N SER A 16 11.34 -2.18 -2.59
CA SER A 16 12.42 -2.92 -3.26
C SER A 16 11.88 -4.09 -4.08
N PHE A 17 10.92 -4.83 -3.55
CA PHE A 17 10.25 -5.91 -4.27
C PHE A 17 9.52 -5.38 -5.51
N LEU A 18 8.70 -4.33 -5.38
CA LEU A 18 7.98 -3.72 -6.51
C LEU A 18 8.93 -3.23 -7.59
N ILE A 19 10.05 -2.60 -7.23
CA ILE A 19 11.09 -2.17 -8.18
C ILE A 19 11.70 -3.39 -8.88
N ALA A 20 12.05 -4.44 -8.13
CA ALA A 20 12.63 -5.65 -8.71
C ALA A 20 11.69 -6.28 -9.75
N THR A 21 10.38 -6.26 -9.53
CA THR A 21 9.42 -6.83 -10.49
C THR A 21 9.45 -6.17 -11.87
N PHE A 22 9.86 -4.89 -12.00
CA PHE A 22 10.02 -4.24 -13.31
C PHE A 22 11.13 -4.86 -14.17
N PHE A 23 12.16 -5.42 -13.54
CA PHE A 23 13.29 -6.04 -14.25
C PHE A 23 13.01 -7.50 -14.65
N PHE A 24 12.10 -8.18 -13.96
CA PHE A 24 11.80 -9.59 -14.24
C PHE A 24 10.75 -9.80 -15.33
N GLN A 25 9.77 -8.89 -15.49
CA GLN A 25 8.70 -9.03 -16.49
C GLN A 25 8.19 -7.65 -16.94
N TYR A 26 8.77 -7.06 -17.99
CA TYR A 26 8.51 -5.66 -18.35
C TYR A 26 7.06 -5.37 -18.82
N GLU A 27 6.39 -6.32 -19.49
CA GLU A 27 5.12 -6.05 -20.19
C GLU A 27 3.85 -6.28 -19.36
N TYR A 28 3.87 -7.15 -18.34
CA TYR A 28 2.65 -7.55 -17.62
C TYR A 28 2.30 -6.62 -16.45
N LEU A 29 1.07 -6.12 -16.36
CA LEU A 29 0.62 -5.35 -15.19
C LEU A 29 1.45 -4.08 -14.87
N PHE A 30 1.87 -3.35 -15.90
CA PHE A 30 2.72 -2.15 -15.77
C PHE A 30 2.02 -1.05 -14.96
N LEU A 31 0.71 -0.84 -15.18
CA LEU A 31 -0.05 0.21 -14.49
C LEU A 31 -0.18 -0.09 -13.00
N THR A 32 -0.55 -1.33 -12.65
CA THR A 32 -0.69 -1.79 -11.27
C THR A 32 0.61 -1.62 -10.50
N ARG A 33 1.76 -1.90 -11.12
CA ARG A 33 3.07 -1.75 -10.48
C ARG A 33 3.42 -0.29 -10.21
N ILE A 34 3.17 0.60 -11.17
CA ILE A 34 3.37 2.06 -10.97
C ILE A 34 2.48 2.57 -9.83
N VAL A 35 1.19 2.23 -9.87
CA VAL A 35 0.22 2.66 -8.86
C VAL A 35 0.60 2.13 -7.47
N SER A 36 1.01 0.86 -7.38
CA SER A 36 1.49 0.26 -6.13
C SER A 36 2.74 0.94 -5.59
N LEU A 37 3.69 1.28 -6.46
CA LEU A 37 4.93 1.95 -6.07
C LEU A 37 4.64 3.35 -5.51
N ILE A 38 3.78 4.12 -6.19
CA ILE A 38 3.34 5.44 -5.74
C ILE A 38 2.72 5.33 -4.34
N PHE A 39 1.79 4.40 -4.14
CA PHE A 39 1.16 4.23 -2.84
C PHE A 39 2.13 3.77 -1.77
N ALA A 40 3.05 2.84 -2.05
CA ALA A 40 4.06 2.42 -1.09
C ALA A 40 4.95 3.60 -0.64
N ILE A 41 5.32 4.50 -1.55
CA ILE A 41 6.07 5.72 -1.22
C ILE A 41 5.22 6.65 -0.32
N VAL A 42 3.95 6.87 -0.65
CA VAL A 42 3.09 7.73 0.17
C VAL A 42 2.86 7.13 1.56
N TYR A 43 2.67 5.80 1.67
CA TYR A 43 2.60 5.11 2.96
C TYR A 43 3.89 5.24 3.76
N LEU A 44 5.06 5.20 3.12
CA LEU A 44 6.34 5.47 3.79
C LEU A 44 6.38 6.90 4.34
N VAL A 45 5.91 7.89 3.58
CA VAL A 45 5.82 9.29 4.05
C VAL A 45 4.88 9.40 5.25
N ILE A 46 3.73 8.73 5.20
CA ILE A 46 2.76 8.69 6.31
C ILE A 46 3.41 8.08 7.56
N GLU A 47 4.12 6.95 7.43
CA GLU A 47 4.82 6.30 8.54
C GLU A 47 5.94 7.17 9.12
N VAL A 48 6.69 7.88 8.27
CA VAL A 48 7.74 8.81 8.71
C VAL A 48 7.15 10.04 9.41
N LYS A 49 5.97 10.51 8.97
CA LYS A 49 5.24 11.67 9.48
C LYS A 49 4.03 11.28 10.33
N GLN A 50 4.12 10.15 11.03
CA GLN A 50 3.01 9.54 11.76
C GLN A 50 2.33 10.52 12.73
N GLU A 51 3.07 11.40 13.40
CA GLU A 51 2.51 12.43 14.29
C GLU A 51 1.56 13.39 13.56
N TYR A 52 1.91 13.84 12.35
CA TYR A 52 1.07 14.72 11.54
C TYR A 52 -0.21 14.00 11.07
N PHE A 53 -0.10 12.75 10.61
CA PHE A 53 -1.26 11.99 10.13
C PHE A 53 -2.13 11.46 11.26
N SER A 54 -1.56 11.24 12.46
CA SER A 54 -2.33 10.86 13.65
C SER A 54 -3.33 11.94 14.07
N SER A 55 -3.03 13.22 13.83
CA SER A 55 -3.94 14.34 14.07
C SER A 55 -4.97 14.55 12.95
N HIS A 56 -4.76 13.95 11.77
CA HIS A 56 -5.60 14.11 10.58
C HIS A 56 -6.20 12.78 10.11
N LYS A 57 -6.84 12.07 11.05
CA LYS A 57 -7.46 10.74 10.84
C LYS A 57 -8.33 10.61 9.58
N PRO A 58 -9.19 11.58 9.20
CA PRO A 58 -10.02 11.46 8.00
C PRO A 58 -9.20 11.39 6.70
N LEU A 59 -8.07 12.12 6.63
CA LEU A 59 -7.20 12.13 5.46
C LEU A 59 -6.54 10.77 5.22
N PHE A 60 -6.10 10.11 6.29
CA PHE A 60 -5.51 8.77 6.19
C PHE A 60 -6.51 7.72 5.73
N ILE A 61 -7.73 7.75 6.29
CA ILE A 61 -8.81 6.82 5.89
C ILE A 61 -9.20 7.05 4.44
N LEU A 62 -9.39 8.30 4.04
CA LEU A 62 -9.74 8.65 2.66
C LEU A 62 -8.64 8.20 1.69
N PHE A 63 -7.38 8.47 2.01
CA PHE A 63 -6.25 8.01 1.21
C PHE A 63 -6.25 6.48 1.06
N SER A 64 -6.44 5.75 2.17
CA SER A 64 -6.47 4.30 2.18
C SER A 64 -7.56 3.71 1.27
N ILE A 65 -8.77 4.28 1.33
CA ILE A 65 -9.90 3.86 0.47
C ILE A 65 -9.58 4.14 -1.01
N ILE A 66 -9.06 5.33 -1.31
CA ILE A 66 -8.67 5.71 -2.67
C ILE A 66 -7.58 4.77 -3.19
N SER A 67 -6.58 4.43 -2.37
CA SER A 67 -5.52 3.50 -2.75
C SER A 67 -6.06 2.11 -3.10
N MET A 68 -7.00 1.60 -2.31
CA MET A 68 -7.64 0.31 -2.59
C MET A 68 -8.45 0.32 -3.89
N LEU A 69 -9.25 1.36 -4.11
CA LEU A 69 -10.04 1.50 -5.34
C LEU A 69 -9.14 1.63 -6.57
N ALA A 70 -8.11 2.48 -6.51
CA ALA A 70 -7.17 2.68 -7.60
C ALA A 70 -6.40 1.41 -7.95
N LEU A 71 -5.97 0.62 -6.94
CA LEU A 71 -5.32 -0.68 -7.17
C LEU A 71 -6.27 -1.68 -7.82
N THR A 72 -7.51 -1.75 -7.34
CA THR A 72 -8.52 -2.65 -7.92
C THR A 72 -8.77 -2.32 -9.39
N VAL A 73 -8.95 -1.04 -9.71
CA VAL A 73 -9.13 -0.58 -11.09
C VAL A 73 -7.89 -0.89 -11.94
N SER A 74 -6.69 -0.69 -11.40
CA SER A 74 -5.44 -0.95 -12.13
C SER A 74 -5.27 -2.43 -12.46
N ILE A 75 -5.58 -3.32 -11.51
CA ILE A 75 -5.51 -4.77 -11.71
C ILE A 75 -6.50 -5.20 -12.79
N LEU A 76 -7.76 -4.73 -12.72
CA LEU A 76 -8.77 -5.04 -13.72
C LEU A 76 -8.36 -4.53 -15.11
N PHE A 77 -7.80 -3.32 -15.19
CA PHE A 77 -7.34 -2.76 -16.45
C PHE A 77 -6.19 -3.61 -17.03
N ASP A 78 -5.19 -3.94 -16.23
CA ASP A 78 -4.06 -4.74 -16.71
C ASP A 78 -4.42 -6.19 -17.05
N GLU A 79 -5.42 -6.78 -16.38
CA GLU A 79 -6.01 -8.08 -16.74
C GLU A 79 -6.70 -8.01 -18.11
N THR A 80 -7.42 -6.91 -18.38
CA THR A 80 -8.20 -6.74 -19.61
C THR A 80 -7.30 -6.47 -20.84
N PHE A 81 -6.17 -5.79 -20.66
CA PHE A 81 -5.37 -5.25 -21.77
C PHE A 81 -4.05 -5.96 -22.07
N GLY A 82 -3.60 -6.92 -21.26
CA GLY A 82 -2.30 -7.54 -21.59
C GLY A 82 -1.75 -8.62 -20.67
N THR A 83 -2.51 -9.18 -19.73
CA THR A 83 -1.97 -10.16 -18.77
C THR A 83 -2.82 -11.42 -18.67
N ASP A 84 -2.15 -12.58 -18.66
CA ASP A 84 -2.80 -13.86 -18.40
C ASP A 84 -3.45 -13.89 -17.01
N ALA A 85 -4.69 -14.40 -16.91
CA ALA A 85 -5.52 -14.32 -15.70
C ALA A 85 -4.86 -14.93 -14.44
N PHE A 86 -3.93 -15.89 -14.62
CA PHE A 86 -3.16 -16.46 -13.52
C PHE A 86 -2.20 -15.44 -12.87
N ASN A 87 -1.51 -14.63 -13.68
CA ASN A 87 -0.55 -13.63 -13.18
C ASN A 87 -1.27 -12.43 -12.56
N ALA A 88 -2.42 -12.03 -13.10
CA ALA A 88 -3.27 -10.98 -12.51
C ALA A 88 -3.73 -11.33 -11.09
N ARG A 89 -4.03 -12.61 -10.83
CA ARG A 89 -4.47 -13.08 -9.51
C ARG A 89 -3.39 -13.01 -8.43
N ILE A 90 -2.11 -13.11 -8.78
CA ILE A 90 -1.00 -12.98 -7.80
C ILE A 90 -1.01 -11.59 -7.16
N PHE A 91 -1.44 -10.56 -7.91
CA PHE A 91 -1.46 -9.18 -7.44
C PHE A 91 -2.69 -8.83 -6.57
N LEU A 92 -3.69 -9.72 -6.46
CA LEU A 92 -4.69 -9.63 -5.38
C LEU A 92 -4.02 -9.68 -3.99
N SER A 93 -2.84 -10.29 -3.87
CA SER A 93 -2.05 -10.25 -2.63
C SER A 93 -1.66 -8.83 -2.21
N LEU A 94 -1.55 -7.88 -3.15
CA LEU A 94 -1.33 -6.48 -2.82
C LEU A 94 -2.56 -5.87 -2.15
N ILE A 95 -3.77 -6.22 -2.59
CA ILE A 95 -5.01 -5.79 -1.91
C ILE A 95 -5.02 -6.30 -0.46
N PHE A 96 -4.61 -7.55 -0.24
CA PHE A 96 -4.46 -8.09 1.12
C PHE A 96 -3.39 -7.35 1.94
N MET A 97 -2.21 -7.08 1.37
CA MET A 97 -1.14 -6.31 2.02
C MET A 97 -1.58 -4.89 2.39
N PHE A 98 -2.26 -4.18 1.48
CA PHE A 98 -2.81 -2.85 1.76
C PHE A 98 -3.91 -2.91 2.81
N SER A 99 -4.76 -3.95 2.80
CA SER A 99 -5.77 -4.16 3.86
C SER A 99 -5.12 -4.35 5.23
N LEU A 100 -4.07 -5.16 5.32
CA LEU A 100 -3.32 -5.36 6.56
C LEU A 100 -2.63 -4.08 7.04
N LEU A 101 -2.10 -3.28 6.12
CA LEU A 101 -1.54 -1.95 6.42
C LEU A 101 -2.60 -1.04 7.04
N VAL A 102 -3.78 -0.95 6.43
CA VAL A 102 -4.90 -0.15 6.95
C VAL A 102 -5.33 -0.61 8.35
N ILE A 103 -5.43 -1.93 8.58
CA ILE A 103 -5.79 -2.50 9.89
C ILE A 103 -4.70 -2.25 10.92
N SER A 104 -3.42 -2.49 10.60
CA SER A 104 -2.29 -2.25 11.50
C SER A 104 -2.23 -0.78 11.94
N TYR A 105 -2.56 0.14 11.04
CA TYR A 105 -2.68 1.54 11.37
C TYR A 105 -3.87 1.83 12.28
N ARG A 106 -5.04 1.21 12.05
CA ARG A 106 -6.18 1.34 12.96
C ARG A 106 -5.81 0.96 14.40
N ASP A 107 -5.07 -0.13 14.60
CA ASP A 107 -4.62 -0.59 15.92
C ASP A 107 -3.61 0.39 16.57
N LEU A 108 -2.67 0.94 15.79
CA LEU A 108 -1.74 1.99 16.25
C LEU A 108 -2.48 3.25 16.75
N TYR A 109 -3.67 3.53 16.24
CA TYR A 109 -4.47 4.70 16.62
C TYR A 109 -5.44 4.44 17.79
N GLU A 110 -5.98 3.22 17.92
CA GLU A 110 -6.77 2.84 19.11
C GLU A 110 -5.87 2.81 20.37
N THR A 111 -4.60 2.41 20.21
CA THR A 111 -3.61 2.41 21.32
C THR A 111 -3.23 3.82 21.81
N ASN A 112 -3.26 4.85 20.95
CA ASN A 112 -2.99 6.24 21.35
C ASN A 112 -4.19 6.96 21.97
N ASN A 113 -5.39 6.37 21.90
CA ASN A 113 -6.62 6.91 22.49
C ASN A 113 -7.10 6.07 23.69
N GLY A 114 -6.19 5.35 24.36
CA GLY A 114 -6.47 4.72 25.65
C GLY A 114 -7.13 5.71 26.62
N PRO A 115 -8.04 5.24 27.50
CA PRO A 115 -9.02 6.07 28.18
C PRO A 115 -8.33 7.21 28.94
N LYS A 116 -8.76 8.44 28.66
CA LYS A 116 -8.58 9.55 29.59
C LYS A 116 -9.47 9.34 30.81
#